data_AF-A0A7C2LIX1-F1
#
_entry.id   AF-A0A7C2LIX1-F1
#
_cell.length_a   1.000
_cell.length_b   1.000
_cell.length_c   1.000
_cell.angle_alpha   90.00
_cell.angle_beta   90.00
_cell.angle_gamma   90.00
#
_symmetry.space_group_name_H-M   'P 1'
#
loop_
_entity.id
_entity.type
_entity.pdbx_description
1 polymer ?
#
loop_
_entity_poly.entity_id
_entity_poly.type
_entity_poly.pdbx_seq_one_letter_code
_entity_poly.pdbx_strand_id
1 'polypeptide(L)'
;AGALYDLWARSPVPEANRLFLLGVRHMQAERWEEAIAMLTQAYEADPGFFECQYLIAQALDNTGQAGRALEVYRQTVEQKPEHFNALRRLAALYDQLGETAKAHHYLKRAREVFPYYTGT
;
A
#
# COMPACT_ATOMS: atom_id res chain seq x y z
N ALA A 1 5.21 1.31 18.35
CA ALA A 1 4.58 2.04 17.22
C ALA A 1 3.40 1.29 16.56
N GLY A 2 2.78 0.29 17.21
CA GLY A 2 1.76 -0.57 16.57
C GLY A 2 0.30 -0.11 16.64
N ALA A 3 -0.06 0.73 17.62
CA ALA A 3 -1.48 1.04 17.90
C ALA A 3 -2.19 1.91 16.84
N LEU A 4 -1.44 2.70 16.06
CA LEU A 4 -2.03 3.52 14.98
C LEU A 4 -2.24 2.71 13.69
N TYR A 5 -1.39 1.71 13.43
CA TYR A 5 -1.52 0.83 12.25
C TYR A 5 -2.78 -0.05 12.37
N ASP A 6 -3.03 -0.60 13.56
CA ASP A 6 -4.22 -1.42 13.85
C ASP A 6 -5.54 -0.65 13.73
N LEU A 7 -5.51 0.69 13.86
CA LEU A 7 -6.70 1.54 13.74
C LEU A 7 -7.02 1.92 12.28
N TRP A 8 -6.03 1.94 11.39
CA TRP A 8 -6.22 2.28 9.97
C TRP A 8 -6.38 1.06 9.07
N ALA A 9 -5.97 -0.12 9.53
CA ALA A 9 -6.10 -1.37 8.79
C ALA A 9 -7.43 -2.10 9.08
N ARG A 10 -8.53 -1.36 9.30
CA ARG A 10 -9.87 -1.94 9.47
C ARG A 10 -10.90 -1.14 8.69
N SER A 11 -11.69 -1.85 7.91
CA SER A 11 -12.88 -1.34 7.23
C SER A 11 -14.10 -1.40 8.16
N PRO A 12 -15.09 -0.48 8.04
CA PRO A 12 -16.39 -0.64 8.69
C PRO A 12 -17.18 -1.85 8.14
N VAL A 13 -16.77 -2.42 7.00
CA VAL A 13 -17.40 -3.58 6.36
C VAL A 13 -16.73 -4.86 6.87
N PRO A 14 -17.43 -5.72 7.64
CA PRO A 14 -16.84 -6.95 8.19
C PRO A 14 -16.33 -7.92 7.12
N GLU A 15 -17.03 -7.98 5.98
CA GLU A 15 -16.63 -8.82 4.86
C GLU A 15 -15.31 -8.37 4.23
N ALA A 16 -15.13 -7.05 4.07
CA ALA A 16 -13.87 -6.49 3.59
C ALA A 16 -12.70 -6.84 4.53
N ASN A 17 -12.91 -6.77 5.85
CA ASN A 17 -11.90 -7.18 6.83
C ASN A 17 -11.55 -8.67 6.73
N ARG A 18 -12.55 -9.54 6.55
CA ARG A 18 -12.35 -10.98 6.43
C ARG A 18 -11.54 -11.32 5.17
N LEU A 19 -11.91 -10.73 4.03
CA LEU A 19 -11.21 -10.90 2.77
C LEU A 19 -9.79 -10.32 2.83
N PHE A 20 -9.61 -9.16 3.45
CA PHE A 20 -8.31 -8.54 3.67
C PHE A 20 -7.38 -9.44 4.49
N LEU A 21 -7.86 -9.98 5.62
CA LEU A 21 -7.07 -10.90 6.44
C LEU A 21 -6.67 -12.16 5.67
N LEU A 22 -7.56 -12.67 4.82
CA LEU A 22 -7.23 -13.81 3.95
C LEU A 22 -6.16 -13.42 2.91
N GLY A 23 -6.30 -12.26 2.28
CA GLY A 23 -5.30 -11.70 1.38
C GLY A 23 -3.92 -11.54 2.03
N VAL A 24 -3.87 -11.00 3.26
CA VAL A 24 -2.63 -10.90 4.05
C VAL A 24 -2.01 -12.27 4.33
N ARG A 25 -2.82 -13.30 4.61
CA ARG A 25 -2.29 -14.68 4.78
C ARG A 25 -1.70 -15.22 3.48
N HIS A 26 -2.31 -14.93 2.33
CA HIS A 26 -1.74 -15.29 1.04
C HIS A 26 -0.44 -14.53 0.75
N MET A 27 -0.36 -13.24 1.10
CA MET A 27 0.90 -12.46 1.02
C MET A 27 2.03 -13.11 1.85
N GLN A 28 1.72 -13.52 3.08
CA GLN A 28 2.70 -14.20 3.96
C GLN A 28 3.14 -15.56 3.43
N ALA A 29 2.29 -16.22 2.64
CA ALA A 29 2.59 -17.49 1.99
C ALA A 29 3.20 -17.31 0.59
N GLU A 30 3.52 -16.07 0.18
CA GLU A 30 4.04 -15.71 -1.15
C GLU A 30 3.14 -16.17 -2.31
N ARG A 31 1.84 -16.35 -2.03
CA ARG A 31 0.80 -16.70 -3.00
C ARG A 31 0.20 -15.43 -3.57
N TRP A 32 0.97 -14.75 -4.42
CA TRP A 32 0.71 -13.38 -4.83
C TRP A 32 -0.59 -13.23 -5.61
N GLU A 33 -0.91 -14.16 -6.51
CA GLU A 33 -2.12 -14.15 -7.31
C GLU A 33 -3.37 -14.30 -6.43
N GLU A 34 -3.37 -15.25 -5.50
CA GLU A 34 -4.46 -15.42 -4.55
C GLU A 34 -4.58 -14.23 -3.59
N ALA A 35 -3.45 -13.64 -3.18
CA ALA A 35 -3.44 -12.43 -2.37
C ALA A 35 -4.14 -11.28 -3.12
N ILE A 36 -3.76 -11.04 -4.38
CA ILE A 36 -4.38 -10.00 -5.22
C ILE A 36 -5.88 -10.27 -5.37
N ALA A 37 -6.30 -11.50 -5.58
CA ALA A 37 -7.72 -11.85 -5.71
C ALA A 37 -8.52 -11.49 -4.45
N MET A 38 -8.03 -11.89 -3.27
CA MET A 38 -8.71 -11.63 -1.99
C MET A 38 -8.71 -10.14 -1.63
N LEU A 39 -7.60 -9.45 -1.87
CA LEU A 39 -7.49 -8.01 -1.62
C LEU A 39 -8.35 -7.19 -2.58
N THR A 40 -8.50 -7.65 -3.83
CA THR A 40 -9.40 -7.01 -4.81
C THR A 40 -10.84 -7.11 -4.35
N GLN A 41 -11.29 -8.30 -3.94
CA GLN A 41 -12.64 -8.48 -3.39
C GLN A 41 -12.85 -7.67 -2.10
N ALA A 42 -11.83 -7.57 -1.24
CA ALA A 42 -11.89 -6.72 -0.05
C ALA A 42 -12.09 -5.25 -0.41
N TYR A 43 -11.39 -4.76 -1.43
CA TYR A 43 -11.53 -3.39 -1.94
C TYR A 43 -12.86 -3.16 -2.67
N GLU A 44 -13.39 -4.14 -3.39
CA GLU A 44 -14.72 -4.05 -4.00
C GLU A 44 -15.84 -3.97 -2.93
N ALA A 45 -15.67 -4.69 -1.81
CA ALA A 45 -16.58 -4.64 -0.68
C ALA A 45 -16.50 -3.30 0.07
N ASP A 46 -15.33 -2.65 0.11
CA ASP A 46 -15.13 -1.29 0.63
C ASP A 46 -14.09 -0.52 -0.19
N PRO A 47 -14.53 0.30 -1.17
CA PRO A 47 -13.62 1.11 -2.00
C PRO A 47 -12.83 2.17 -1.22
N GLY A 48 -13.16 2.42 0.06
CA GLY A 48 -12.39 3.28 0.96
C GLY A 48 -11.25 2.56 1.68
N PHE A 49 -11.14 1.23 1.55
CA PHE A 49 -10.14 0.44 2.26
C PHE A 49 -8.80 0.39 1.52
N PHE A 50 -8.14 1.55 1.44
CA PHE A 50 -6.92 1.75 0.65
C PHE A 50 -5.72 0.89 1.05
N GLU A 51 -5.71 0.28 2.24
CA GLU A 51 -4.68 -0.70 2.61
C GLU A 51 -4.72 -1.92 1.66
N CYS A 52 -5.89 -2.26 1.10
CA CYS A 52 -6.01 -3.30 0.07
C CYS A 52 -5.24 -2.92 -1.20
N GLN A 53 -5.39 -1.68 -1.69
CA GLN A 53 -4.69 -1.19 -2.88
C GLN A 53 -3.16 -1.16 -2.66
N TYR A 54 -2.72 -0.74 -1.47
CA TYR A 54 -1.32 -0.80 -1.08
C TYR A 54 -0.76 -2.25 -1.14
N LEU A 55 -1.48 -3.23 -0.59
CA LEU A 55 -1.04 -4.62 -0.60
C LEU A 55 -1.13 -5.27 -1.99
N ILE A 56 -2.11 -4.89 -2.82
CA ILE A 56 -2.17 -5.30 -4.24
C ILE A 56 -0.94 -4.80 -4.99
N ALA A 57 -0.59 -3.52 -4.83
CA ALA A 57 0.62 -2.95 -5.42
C ALA A 57 1.88 -3.68 -4.93
N GLN A 58 1.95 -4.03 -3.64
CA GLN A 58 3.06 -4.81 -3.08
C GLN A 58 3.15 -6.20 -3.71
N ALA A 59 2.03 -6.91 -3.90
CA ALA A 59 2.01 -8.21 -4.56
C ALA A 59 2.45 -8.11 -6.03
N LEU A 60 2.01 -7.07 -6.74
CA LEU A 60 2.44 -6.79 -8.12
C LEU A 60 3.95 -6.54 -8.21
N ASP A 61 4.52 -5.81 -7.24
CA ASP A 61 5.96 -5.55 -7.17
C ASP A 61 6.75 -6.87 -6.97
N ASN A 62 6.28 -7.74 -6.07
CA ASN A 62 6.91 -9.04 -5.81
C ASN A 62 6.80 -10.03 -6.99
N THR A 63 5.82 -9.85 -7.88
CA THR A 63 5.68 -10.64 -9.11
C THR A 63 6.43 -10.04 -10.31
N GLY A 64 7.30 -9.04 -10.09
CA GLY A 64 8.09 -8.39 -11.13
C GLY A 64 7.30 -7.39 -11.98
N GLN A 65 6.07 -7.07 -11.62
CA GLN A 65 5.20 -6.12 -12.32
C GLN A 65 5.36 -4.69 -11.74
N ALA A 66 6.61 -4.27 -11.53
CA ALA A 66 6.94 -2.99 -10.87
C ALA A 66 6.27 -1.77 -11.52
N GLY A 67 6.12 -1.76 -12.85
CA GLY A 67 5.40 -0.68 -13.55
C GLY A 67 3.92 -0.58 -13.18
N ARG A 68 3.24 -1.73 -13.01
CA ARG A 68 1.84 -1.76 -12.55
C ARG A 68 1.75 -1.40 -11.07
N ALA A 69 2.67 -1.91 -10.25
CA ALA A 69 2.75 -1.56 -8.84
C ALA A 69 2.88 -0.05 -8.62
N LEU A 70 3.79 0.59 -9.38
CA LEU A 70 3.99 2.05 -9.34
C LEU A 70 2.69 2.80 -9.63
N GLU A 71 1.94 2.40 -10.65
CA GLU A 71 0.67 3.04 -11.00
C GLU A 71 -0.38 2.88 -9.90
N VAL A 72 -0.52 1.68 -9.31
CA VAL A 72 -1.46 1.44 -8.20
C VAL A 72 -1.06 2.24 -6.95
N TYR A 73 0.23 2.32 -6.62
CA TYR A 73 0.70 3.16 -5.52
C TYR A 73 0.40 4.65 -5.76
N ARG A 74 0.57 5.14 -7.00
CA ARG A 74 0.23 6.53 -7.37
C ARG A 74 -1.26 6.81 -7.18
N GLN A 75 -2.11 5.94 -7.71
CA GLN A 75 -3.56 6.06 -7.57
C GLN A 75 -3.98 6.03 -6.09
N THR A 76 -3.34 5.18 -5.29
CA THR A 76 -3.57 5.12 -3.84
C THR A 76 -3.28 6.46 -3.16
N VAL A 77 -2.18 7.14 -3.50
CA VAL A 77 -1.83 8.44 -2.89
C VAL A 77 -2.55 9.63 -3.51
N GLU A 78 -3.13 9.48 -4.70
CA GLU A 78 -4.04 10.47 -5.30
C GLU A 78 -5.39 10.44 -4.58
N GLN A 79 -5.90 9.25 -4.26
CA GLN A 79 -7.18 9.08 -3.56
C GLN A 79 -7.05 9.22 -2.02
N LYS A 80 -5.94 8.75 -1.45
CA LYS A 80 -5.60 8.90 -0.03
C LYS A 80 -4.23 9.58 0.12
N PRO A 81 -4.18 10.92 0.07
CA PRO A 81 -2.94 11.70 0.09
C PRO A 81 -2.03 11.47 1.30
N GLU A 82 -2.59 10.97 2.39
CA GLU A 82 -1.93 10.68 3.66
C GLU A 82 -1.56 9.20 3.84
N HIS A 83 -1.69 8.36 2.80
CA HIS A 83 -1.34 6.94 2.91
C HIS A 83 0.17 6.74 3.03
N PHE A 84 0.65 6.71 4.27
CA PHE A 84 2.08 6.69 4.59
C PHE A 84 2.86 5.56 3.91
N ASN A 85 2.36 4.32 3.94
CA ASN A 85 3.07 3.19 3.33
C ASN A 85 3.21 3.33 1.79
N ALA A 86 2.15 3.79 1.12
CA ALA A 86 2.17 4.03 -0.33
C ALA A 86 3.13 5.18 -0.68
N LEU A 87 3.14 6.28 0.09
CA LEU A 87 4.11 7.38 -0.09
C LEU A 87 5.56 6.88 0.04
N ARG A 88 5.84 6.04 1.05
CA ARG A 88 7.15 5.42 1.23
C ARG A 88 7.56 4.51 0.08
N ARG A 89 6.64 3.67 -0.42
CA ARG A 89 6.92 2.77 -1.55
C ARG A 89 7.15 3.55 -2.83
N LEU A 90 6.38 4.60 -3.11
CA LEU A 90 6.64 5.49 -4.24
C LEU A 90 8.01 6.13 -4.15
N ALA A 91 8.40 6.64 -2.98
CA ALA A 91 9.72 7.22 -2.81
C ALA A 91 10.84 6.21 -3.14
N ALA A 92 10.73 4.99 -2.63
CA ALA A 92 11.70 3.92 -2.89
C ALA A 92 11.74 3.50 -4.38
N LEU A 93 10.58 3.33 -5.01
CA LEU A 93 10.50 2.96 -6.43
C LEU A 93 11.07 4.06 -7.33
N TYR A 94 10.76 5.33 -7.07
CA TYR A 94 11.36 6.43 -7.84
C TYR A 94 12.87 6.54 -7.63
N ASP A 95 13.38 6.23 -6.44
CA ASP A 95 14.82 6.21 -6.18
C ASP A 95 15.51 5.09 -6.99
N GLN A 96 14.92 3.89 -7.03
CA GLN A 96 15.40 2.78 -7.85
C GLN A 96 15.38 3.09 -9.36
N LEU A 97 14.43 3.92 -9.81
CA LEU A 97 14.33 4.39 -11.19
C LEU A 97 15.29 5.55 -11.51
N GLY A 98 16.07 6.04 -10.54
CA GLY A 98 16.95 7.21 -10.70
C GLY A 98 16.22 8.56 -10.74
N GLU A 99 14.93 8.57 -10.42
CA GLU A 99 14.06 9.75 -10.40
C GLU A 99 14.11 10.46 -9.04
N THR A 100 15.32 10.87 -8.63
CA THR A 100 15.62 11.39 -7.27
C THR A 100 14.71 12.54 -6.84
N ALA A 101 14.34 13.44 -7.76
CA ALA A 101 13.44 14.55 -7.45
C ALA A 101 12.05 14.08 -7.00
N LYS A 102 11.50 13.05 -7.66
CA LYS A 102 10.21 12.46 -7.29
C LYS A 102 10.34 11.67 -5.98
N ALA A 103 11.42 10.94 -5.80
CA ALA A 103 11.71 10.23 -4.56
C ALA A 103 11.69 11.17 -3.35
N HIS A 104 12.41 12.30 -3.45
CA HIS A 104 12.46 13.33 -2.41
C HIS A 104 11.08 13.96 -2.16
N HIS A 105 10.29 14.20 -3.21
CA HIS A 105 8.93 14.72 -3.08
C HIS A 105 8.03 13.80 -2.24
N TYR A 106 7.97 12.51 -2.56
CA TYR A 106 7.13 11.56 -1.83
C TYR A 106 7.65 11.28 -0.41
N LEU A 107 8.97 11.26 -0.21
CA LEU A 107 9.56 11.13 1.12
C LEU A 107 9.22 12.33 2.02
N LYS A 108 9.23 13.55 1.46
CA LYS A 108 8.80 14.75 2.19
C LYS A 108 7.34 14.63 2.63
N ARG A 109 6.44 14.22 1.73
CA ARG A 109 5.03 13.98 2.07
C ARG A 109 4.86 12.90 3.14
N ALA A 110 5.60 11.79 3.07
CA ALA A 110 5.56 10.75 4.09
C ALA A 110 5.95 11.27 5.48
N ARG A 111 6.94 12.17 5.55
CA ARG A 111 7.35 12.85 6.79
C ARG A 111 6.32 13.86 7.30
N GLU A 112 5.57 14.51 6.40
CA GLU A 112 4.47 15.40 6.80
C GLU A 112 3.33 14.61 7.47
N VAL A 113 3.06 13.39 7.00
CA VAL A 113 2.08 12.48 7.61
C VAL A 113 2.59 11.90 8.94
N PHE A 114 3.86 11.47 8.99
CA PHE A 114 4.51 11.00 10.22
C PHE A 114 5.84 11.72 10.48
N PRO A 115 5.80 12.82 11.26
CA PRO A 115 6.98 13.65 11.53
C PRO A 115 8.15 12.93 12.20
N TYR A 116 7.88 11.84 12.93
CA TYR A 116 8.89 11.03 13.61
C TYR A 116 9.48 9.91 12.74
N TYR A 117 9.10 9.82 11.46
CA TYR A 117 9.69 8.84 10.56
C TYR A 117 11.10 9.28 10.12
N THR A 118 12.12 8.67 10.72
CA THR A 118 13.53 8.76 10.31
C THR A 118 13.79 7.61 9.33
N GLY A 119 13.71 7.88 8.02
CA GLY A 119 13.99 6.87 6.99
C GLY A 119 15.46 6.49 6.89
N THR A 120 16.01 5.94 7.96
CA THR A 120 17.36 5.37 8.08
C THR A 120 17.40 3.96 7.52
#